data_AF-A0A4Q3T3R6-F1
#
_entry.id   AF-A0A4Q3T3R6-F1
#
_cell.length_a   1.000
_cell.length_b   1.000
_cell.length_c   1.000
_cell.angle_alpha   90.00
_cell.angle_beta   90.00
_cell.angle_gamma   90.00
#
_symmetry.space_group_name_H-M   'P 1'
#
loop_
_entity.id
_entity.type
_entity.pdbx_description
1 polymer ?
#
loop_
_entity_poly.entity_id
_entity_poly.type
_entity_poly.pdbx_seq_one_letter_code
_entity_poly.pdbx_strand_id
1 'polypeptide(L)'
;MLAVPVQAQTPPKTLVLYDAPPGTEYEKLGMSYAIMLRNLLGHFDAQVELMPVQQYTAGKINGYDATFYMGAYYNNLPPAAFLADAATTQKTLVWFKHNLWHLAWEPAYNFAQTRGFGFSGLRGMNAVPTAGNPAPGFFDTIQYKNKPFVKYYAYDSANNQINADPEIGVTAITDPAKASTLVTVSNPKTGEAAPYVVRSGKFWYVADLPFSYIGPRDRYLVLTDLLHDMLAVPHTESHKAMVRLEDV
;
A
#
# COMPACT_ATOMS: atom_id res chain seq x y z
N MET A 1 -0.10 -1.07 42.40
CA MET A 1 -0.59 -1.94 41.31
C MET A 1 0.63 -2.57 40.67
N LEU A 2 0.71 -3.90 40.66
CA LEU A 2 1.80 -4.63 40.01
C LEU A 2 1.65 -4.46 38.49
N ALA A 3 2.72 -4.08 37.80
CA ALA A 3 2.74 -4.00 36.35
C ALA A 3 2.39 -5.38 35.78
N VAL A 4 1.36 -5.43 34.94
CA VAL A 4 1.07 -6.61 34.13
C VAL A 4 2.30 -6.83 33.24
N PRO A 5 2.92 -8.04 33.23
CA PRO A 5 4.04 -8.30 32.36
C PRO A 5 3.59 -8.05 30.91
N VAL A 6 4.30 -7.17 30.20
CA VAL A 6 4.14 -7.02 28.75
C VAL A 6 4.44 -8.39 28.16
N GLN A 7 3.42 -9.04 27.63
CA GLN A 7 3.56 -10.34 27.01
C GLN A 7 4.54 -10.19 25.85
N ALA A 8 5.68 -10.90 25.93
CA ALA A 8 6.69 -10.86 24.88
C ALA A 8 6.02 -11.26 23.57
N GLN A 9 5.93 -10.31 22.65
CA GLN A 9 5.31 -10.53 21.38
C GLN A 9 6.27 -11.32 20.50
N THR A 10 5.84 -12.45 19.96
CA THR A 10 6.63 -13.17 18.97
C THR A 10 6.83 -12.27 17.75
N PRO A 11 8.08 -11.97 17.35
CA PRO A 11 8.31 -11.11 16.20
C PRO A 11 7.69 -11.70 14.92
N PRO A 12 6.87 -10.95 14.17
CA PRO A 12 6.23 -11.46 12.97
C PRO A 12 7.28 -11.71 11.90
N LYS A 13 7.16 -12.86 11.21
CA LYS A 13 8.00 -13.15 10.05
C LYS A 13 7.29 -12.63 8.80
N THR A 14 7.95 -11.76 8.05
CA THR A 14 7.35 -11.04 6.93
C THR A 14 8.13 -11.22 5.64
N LEU A 15 7.40 -11.40 4.55
CA LEU A 15 7.94 -11.42 3.19
C LEU A 15 7.54 -10.12 2.50
N VAL A 16 8.50 -9.38 1.97
CA VAL A 16 8.24 -8.18 1.16
C VAL A 16 8.69 -8.47 -0.26
N LEU A 17 7.71 -8.69 -1.13
CA LEU A 17 7.89 -8.84 -2.56
C LEU A 17 7.88 -7.46 -3.22
N TYR A 18 8.78 -7.23 -4.16
CA TYR A 18 8.84 -5.95 -4.87
C TYR A 18 9.12 -6.12 -6.35
N ASP A 19 8.61 -5.17 -7.14
CA ASP A 19 8.93 -5.11 -8.56
C ASP A 19 10.39 -4.69 -8.80
N ALA A 20 11.08 -5.42 -9.69
CA ALA A 20 12.45 -5.13 -10.13
C ALA A 20 12.59 -5.40 -11.64
N PRO A 21 11.94 -4.60 -12.51
CA PRO A 21 11.97 -4.81 -13.96
C PRO A 21 13.39 -4.62 -14.51
N PRO A 22 14.03 -5.68 -15.05
CA PRO A 22 15.44 -5.65 -15.44
C PRO A 22 15.68 -4.73 -16.63
N GLY A 23 16.80 -3.99 -16.60
CA GLY A 23 17.24 -3.15 -17.72
C GLY A 23 16.43 -1.86 -17.89
N THR A 24 15.67 -1.46 -16.87
CA THR A 24 14.93 -0.18 -16.85
C THR A 24 15.55 0.76 -15.81
N GLU A 25 15.31 2.06 -15.96
CA GLU A 25 15.70 3.06 -14.94
C GLU A 25 15.01 2.82 -13.58
N TYR A 26 13.93 2.03 -13.56
CA TYR A 26 13.11 1.74 -12.38
C TYR A 26 13.48 0.43 -11.67
N GLU A 27 14.49 -0.31 -12.14
CA GLU A 27 14.86 -1.63 -11.62
C GLU A 27 15.07 -1.64 -10.09
N LYS A 28 15.61 -0.55 -9.54
CA LYS A 28 15.89 -0.40 -8.11
C LYS A 28 14.80 0.31 -7.31
N LEU A 29 13.76 0.83 -7.99
CA LEU A 29 12.74 1.66 -7.35
C LEU A 29 11.88 0.84 -6.37
N GLY A 30 11.42 -0.34 -6.78
CA GLY A 30 10.63 -1.22 -5.91
C GLY A 30 11.41 -1.67 -4.67
N MET A 31 12.71 -1.97 -4.82
CA MET A 31 13.59 -2.31 -3.69
C MET A 31 13.71 -1.15 -2.69
N SER A 32 13.79 0.08 -3.19
CA SER A 32 13.87 1.27 -2.33
C SER A 32 12.62 1.42 -1.45
N TYR A 33 11.43 1.26 -2.03
CA TYR A 33 10.18 1.24 -1.25
C TYR A 33 10.08 0.06 -0.28
N ALA A 34 10.58 -1.11 -0.68
CA ALA A 34 10.64 -2.29 0.19
C ALA A 34 11.55 -2.06 1.41
N ILE A 35 12.67 -1.36 1.24
CA ILE A 35 13.54 -0.95 2.36
C ILE A 35 12.82 0.04 3.29
N MET A 36 12.07 0.99 2.74
CA MET A 36 11.29 1.94 3.56
C MET A 36 10.22 1.20 4.38
N LEU A 37 9.50 0.24 3.79
CA LEU A 37 8.58 -0.62 4.53
C LEU A 37 9.33 -1.45 5.59
N ARG A 38 10.49 -2.04 5.27
CA ARG A 38 11.31 -2.78 6.24
C ARG A 38 11.67 -1.92 7.47
N ASN A 39 12.01 -0.65 7.27
CA ASN A 39 12.33 0.25 8.37
C ASN A 39 11.12 0.48 9.29
N LEU A 40 9.90 0.59 8.72
CA LEU A 40 8.68 0.62 9.50
C LEU A 40 8.41 -0.67 10.25
N LEU A 41 8.60 -1.81 9.58
CA LEU A 41 8.41 -3.13 10.18
C LEU A 41 9.38 -3.39 11.34
N GLY A 42 10.52 -2.67 11.39
CA GLY A 42 11.43 -2.66 12.54
C GLY A 42 10.77 -2.19 13.85
N HIS A 43 9.70 -1.39 13.79
CA HIS A 43 8.90 -1.04 14.97
C HIS A 43 8.31 -2.28 15.68
N PHE A 44 8.06 -3.35 14.92
CA PHE A 44 7.43 -4.58 15.37
C PHE A 44 8.44 -5.70 15.65
N ASP A 45 9.74 -5.38 15.66
CA ASP A 45 10.85 -6.34 15.67
C ASP A 45 10.78 -7.39 14.54
N ALA A 46 10.05 -7.10 13.46
CA ALA A 46 9.71 -8.07 12.43
C ALA A 46 10.95 -8.68 11.76
N GLN A 47 10.91 -9.99 11.50
CA GLN A 47 11.91 -10.66 10.67
C GLN A 47 11.52 -10.48 9.20
N VAL A 48 12.21 -9.58 8.50
CA VAL A 48 11.85 -9.18 7.13
C VAL A 48 12.77 -9.82 6.09
N GLU A 49 12.18 -10.56 5.15
CA GLU A 49 12.84 -10.97 3.91
C GLU A 49 12.38 -10.08 2.76
N LEU A 50 13.34 -9.45 2.06
CA LEU A 50 13.07 -8.69 0.83
C LEU A 50 13.38 -9.57 -0.38
N MET A 51 12.47 -9.62 -1.35
CA MET A 51 12.64 -10.46 -2.54
C MET A 51 12.06 -9.80 -3.80
N PRO A 52 12.79 -9.73 -4.93
CA PRO A 52 12.19 -9.40 -6.22
C PRO A 52 11.05 -10.37 -6.53
N VAL A 53 9.88 -9.87 -6.92
CA VAL A 53 8.69 -10.71 -7.12
C VAL A 53 8.93 -11.81 -8.16
N GLN A 54 9.79 -11.57 -9.15
CA GLN A 54 10.22 -12.55 -10.17
C GLN A 54 10.93 -13.79 -9.59
N GLN A 55 11.50 -13.70 -8.38
CA GLN A 55 12.18 -14.81 -7.70
C GLN A 55 11.24 -15.61 -6.79
N TYR A 56 9.96 -15.26 -6.74
CA TYR A 56 8.97 -15.99 -5.93
C TYR A 56 8.80 -17.43 -6.41
N THR A 57 8.78 -18.37 -5.46
CA THR A 57 8.51 -19.78 -5.71
C THR A 57 7.22 -20.23 -5.02
N ALA A 58 6.53 -21.19 -5.62
CA ALA A 58 5.23 -21.67 -5.13
C ALA A 58 5.29 -22.13 -3.66
N GLY A 59 4.26 -21.77 -2.90
CA GLY A 59 4.12 -22.06 -1.48
C GLY A 59 4.96 -21.20 -0.54
N LYS A 60 5.84 -20.32 -1.04
CA LYS A 60 6.75 -19.54 -0.20
C LYS A 60 6.01 -18.67 0.82
N ILE A 61 4.85 -18.10 0.46
CA ILE A 61 4.00 -17.30 1.37
C ILE A 61 3.62 -18.03 2.67
N ASN A 62 3.56 -19.37 2.65
CA ASN A 62 3.14 -20.15 3.83
C ASN A 62 4.16 -20.11 4.97
N GLY A 63 5.42 -19.78 4.67
CA GLY A 63 6.51 -19.67 5.65
C GLY A 63 6.57 -18.33 6.40
N TYR A 64 5.58 -17.44 6.22
CA TYR A 64 5.51 -16.10 6.79
C TYR A 64 4.14 -15.86 7.44
N ASP A 65 4.07 -14.88 8.32
CA ASP A 65 2.82 -14.43 8.97
C ASP A 65 2.07 -13.42 8.10
N ALA A 66 2.82 -12.54 7.45
CA ALA A 66 2.32 -11.57 6.49
C ALA A 66 3.26 -11.44 5.27
N THR A 67 2.64 -11.26 4.10
CA THR A 67 3.34 -10.91 2.87
C THR A 67 2.87 -9.54 2.39
N PHE A 68 3.82 -8.69 2.04
CA PHE A 68 3.58 -7.39 1.42
C PHE A 68 4.07 -7.45 -0.02
N TYR A 69 3.24 -7.10 -0.98
CA TYR A 69 3.64 -6.97 -2.38
C TYR A 69 3.61 -5.51 -2.82
N MET A 70 4.80 -5.00 -3.12
CA MET A 70 5.05 -3.65 -3.61
C MET A 70 4.91 -3.63 -5.13
N GLY A 71 3.69 -3.43 -5.64
CA GLY A 71 3.39 -3.18 -7.05
C GLY A 71 3.88 -1.79 -7.46
N ALA A 72 5.20 -1.63 -7.52
CA ALA A 72 5.92 -0.38 -7.74
C ALA A 72 6.08 -0.02 -9.22
N TYR A 73 5.81 -0.96 -10.12
CA TYR A 73 5.97 -0.78 -11.55
C TYR A 73 4.73 -1.23 -12.30
N TYR A 74 4.28 -0.38 -13.23
CA TYR A 74 3.12 -0.67 -14.06
C TYR A 74 3.38 -1.90 -14.93
N ASN A 75 2.51 -2.90 -14.79
CA ASN A 75 2.50 -4.10 -15.61
C ASN A 75 3.78 -4.95 -15.52
N ASN A 76 4.42 -4.94 -14.35
CA ASN A 76 5.41 -5.97 -13.99
C ASN A 76 4.66 -7.26 -13.63
N LEU A 77 4.41 -8.11 -14.63
CA LEU A 77 3.65 -9.36 -14.44
C LEU A 77 4.25 -10.19 -13.29
N PRO A 78 3.52 -10.41 -12.18
CA PRO A 78 3.99 -11.29 -11.12
C PRO A 78 3.97 -12.75 -11.61
N PRO A 79 4.88 -13.62 -11.12
CA PRO A 79 4.90 -15.02 -11.54
C PRO A 79 3.59 -15.74 -11.24
N ALA A 80 3.19 -16.67 -12.12
CA ALA A 80 1.96 -17.46 -11.95
C ALA A 80 1.91 -18.17 -10.58
N ALA A 81 3.06 -18.61 -10.05
CA ALA A 81 3.18 -19.18 -8.71
C ALA A 81 2.72 -18.21 -7.61
N PHE A 82 3.10 -16.93 -7.70
CA PHE A 82 2.67 -15.93 -6.73
C PHE A 82 1.18 -15.63 -6.87
N LEU A 83 0.66 -15.49 -8.09
CA LEU A 83 -0.76 -15.22 -8.32
C LEU A 83 -1.65 -16.35 -7.80
N ALA A 84 -1.29 -17.61 -8.04
CA ALA A 84 -2.02 -18.78 -7.54
C ALA A 84 -2.04 -18.83 -5.99
N ASP A 85 -0.91 -18.58 -5.35
CA ASP A 85 -0.82 -18.50 -3.89
C ASP A 85 -1.60 -17.30 -3.34
N ALA A 86 -1.48 -16.13 -3.96
CA ALA A 86 -2.19 -14.92 -3.58
C ALA A 86 -3.72 -15.08 -3.67
N ALA A 87 -4.21 -15.87 -4.63
CA ALA A 87 -5.63 -16.15 -4.78
C ALA A 87 -6.20 -16.98 -3.60
N THR A 88 -5.39 -17.86 -3.00
CA THR A 88 -5.89 -18.90 -2.09
C THR A 88 -5.34 -18.83 -0.66
N THR A 89 -4.30 -18.02 -0.44
CA THR A 89 -3.59 -17.92 0.85
C THR A 89 -4.52 -17.60 2.01
N GLN A 90 -4.26 -18.28 3.14
CA GLN A 90 -4.90 -18.05 4.44
C GLN A 90 -3.99 -17.24 5.39
N LYS A 91 -2.83 -16.78 4.91
CA LYS A 91 -1.94 -15.84 5.59
C LYS A 91 -2.32 -14.40 5.23
N THR A 92 -1.79 -13.42 5.96
CA THR A 92 -2.01 -12.03 5.59
C THR A 92 -1.29 -11.70 4.28
N LEU A 93 -2.01 -11.07 3.36
CA LEU A 93 -1.45 -10.54 2.11
C LEU A 93 -1.87 -9.08 1.96
N VAL A 94 -0.88 -8.18 1.86
CA VAL A 94 -1.07 -6.75 1.62
C VAL A 94 -0.54 -6.43 0.23
N TRP A 95 -1.41 -5.92 -0.63
CA TRP A 95 -1.10 -5.63 -2.02
C TRP A 95 -1.13 -4.11 -2.25
N PHE A 96 -0.03 -3.53 -2.70
CA PHE A 96 0.06 -2.11 -3.00
C PHE A 96 -0.08 -1.85 -4.51
N LYS A 97 -1.05 -1.00 -4.86
CA LYS A 97 -1.25 -0.34 -6.15
C LYS A 97 -1.29 -1.27 -7.37
N HIS A 98 -0.18 -1.42 -8.09
CA HIS A 98 -0.15 -2.00 -9.44
C HIS A 98 -0.28 -3.51 -9.43
N ASN A 99 -0.52 -4.06 -10.63
CA ASN A 99 -0.51 -5.48 -10.95
C ASN A 99 -1.64 -6.31 -10.31
N LEU A 100 -2.51 -5.71 -9.48
CA LEU A 100 -3.68 -6.39 -8.92
C LEU A 100 -4.61 -6.93 -10.02
N TRP A 101 -4.67 -6.29 -11.18
CA TRP A 101 -5.48 -6.73 -12.32
C TRP A 101 -5.15 -8.15 -12.79
N HIS A 102 -3.89 -8.59 -12.66
CA HIS A 102 -3.50 -9.98 -12.98
C HIS A 102 -4.17 -11.01 -12.05
N LEU A 103 -4.57 -10.59 -10.85
CA LEU A 103 -5.34 -11.40 -9.92
C LEU A 103 -6.85 -11.15 -10.05
N ALA A 104 -7.24 -9.88 -10.22
CA ALA A 104 -8.64 -9.45 -10.15
C ALA A 104 -9.44 -9.74 -11.42
N TRP A 105 -8.79 -9.75 -12.58
CA TRP A 105 -9.44 -9.95 -13.88
C TRP A 105 -9.22 -11.34 -14.46
N GLU A 106 -8.39 -12.18 -13.84
CA GLU A 106 -8.20 -13.57 -14.25
C GLU A 106 -9.39 -14.42 -13.76
N PRO A 107 -10.25 -14.92 -14.67
CA PRO A 107 -11.47 -15.65 -14.30
C PRO A 107 -11.19 -16.89 -13.44
N ALA A 108 -10.04 -17.54 -13.62
CA ALA A 108 -9.65 -18.72 -12.84
C ALA A 108 -9.61 -18.46 -11.31
N TYR A 109 -9.41 -17.21 -10.89
CA TYR A 109 -9.32 -16.86 -9.46
C TYR A 109 -10.64 -16.41 -8.83
N ASN A 110 -11.70 -16.17 -9.62
CA ASN A 110 -13.01 -15.72 -9.12
C ASN A 110 -12.89 -14.60 -8.06
N PHE A 111 -12.04 -13.60 -8.35
CA PHE A 111 -11.56 -12.66 -7.34
C PHE A 111 -12.69 -11.90 -6.65
N ALA A 112 -13.60 -11.28 -7.40
CA ALA A 112 -14.67 -10.46 -6.82
C ALA A 112 -15.65 -11.30 -5.98
N GLN A 113 -15.97 -12.53 -6.40
CA GLN A 113 -16.83 -13.44 -5.67
C GLN A 113 -16.20 -13.90 -4.35
N THR A 114 -14.88 -14.14 -4.37
CA THR A 114 -14.11 -14.61 -3.21
C THR A 114 -13.80 -13.47 -2.24
N ARG A 115 -13.36 -12.33 -2.76
CA ARG A 115 -12.87 -11.20 -1.97
C ARG A 115 -13.98 -10.20 -1.63
N GLY A 116 -15.07 -10.13 -2.38
CA GLY A 116 -16.15 -9.18 -2.15
C GLY A 116 -15.88 -7.75 -2.65
N PHE A 117 -14.86 -7.56 -3.49
CA PHE A 117 -14.61 -6.31 -4.19
C PHE A 117 -13.99 -6.57 -5.56
N GLY A 118 -14.20 -5.64 -6.50
CA GLY A 118 -13.61 -5.66 -7.84
C GLY A 118 -12.55 -4.58 -8.01
N PHE A 119 -11.62 -4.80 -8.96
CA PHE A 119 -10.69 -3.78 -9.44
C PHE A 119 -11.26 -3.12 -10.70
N SER A 120 -11.45 -1.80 -10.64
CA SER A 120 -12.06 -1.01 -11.72
C SER A 120 -11.04 -0.48 -12.72
N GLY A 121 -9.79 -0.32 -12.32
CA GLY A 121 -8.71 0.22 -13.16
C GLY A 121 -7.90 1.29 -12.45
N LEU A 122 -7.03 1.96 -13.20
CA LEU A 122 -6.20 3.06 -12.70
C LEU A 122 -6.88 4.40 -12.99
N ARG A 123 -6.72 5.36 -12.07
CA ARG A 123 -7.13 6.76 -12.26
C ARG A 123 -5.96 7.67 -11.90
N GLY A 124 -5.58 8.52 -12.85
CA GLY A 124 -4.50 9.52 -12.70
C GLY A 124 -5.04 10.95 -12.71
N MET A 125 -4.29 11.84 -13.35
CA MET A 125 -4.65 13.27 -13.50
C MET A 125 -5.93 13.46 -14.31
N ASN A 126 -6.73 14.47 -13.94
CA ASN A 126 -7.96 14.85 -14.66
C ASN A 126 -7.65 15.53 -16.00
N ALA A 127 -6.45 16.10 -16.14
CA ALA A 127 -6.01 16.82 -17.33
C ALA A 127 -4.47 16.83 -17.43
N VAL A 128 -3.94 17.22 -18.57
CA VAL A 128 -2.51 17.48 -18.75
C VAL A 128 -2.12 18.76 -18.00
N PRO A 129 -1.04 18.76 -17.20
CA PRO A 129 -0.54 19.98 -16.56
C PRO A 129 0.06 20.93 -17.61
N THR A 130 -0.24 22.22 -17.50
CA THR A 130 0.30 23.28 -18.38
C THR A 130 0.48 24.56 -17.58
N ALA A 131 1.18 25.56 -18.12
CA ALA A 131 1.30 26.86 -17.46
C ALA A 131 -0.07 27.53 -17.16
N GLY A 132 -1.08 27.26 -17.99
CA GLY A 132 -2.46 27.72 -17.78
C GLY A 132 -3.32 26.79 -16.90
N ASN A 133 -2.86 25.57 -16.64
CA ASN A 133 -3.49 24.59 -15.76
C ASN A 133 -2.41 23.89 -14.91
N PRO A 134 -1.74 24.62 -13.99
CA PRO A 134 -0.64 24.05 -13.24
C PRO A 134 -1.11 22.88 -12.38
N ALA A 135 -2.32 22.98 -11.80
CA ALA A 135 -2.98 21.98 -10.96
C ALA A 135 -4.03 21.17 -11.75
N PRO A 136 -3.64 20.08 -12.44
CA PRO A 136 -4.57 19.30 -13.25
C PRO A 136 -5.67 18.62 -12.42
N GLY A 137 -5.41 18.36 -11.12
CA GLY A 137 -6.30 17.64 -10.22
C GLY A 137 -6.18 16.13 -10.39
N PHE A 138 -6.26 15.39 -9.29
CA PHE A 138 -6.26 13.92 -9.21
C PHE A 138 -6.77 13.50 -7.82
N PHE A 139 -6.82 12.19 -7.55
CA PHE A 139 -7.14 11.68 -6.22
C PHE A 139 -5.95 11.90 -5.27
N ASP A 140 -6.04 12.95 -4.45
CA ASP A 140 -4.91 13.43 -3.63
C ASP A 140 -5.19 13.47 -2.13
N THR A 141 -6.45 13.36 -1.70
CA THR A 141 -6.84 13.62 -0.32
C THR A 141 -7.35 12.34 0.32
N ILE A 142 -6.50 11.72 1.15
CA ILE A 142 -6.79 10.49 1.88
C ILE A 142 -7.46 10.86 3.21
N GLN A 143 -8.66 10.33 3.46
CA GLN A 143 -9.43 10.60 4.67
C GLN A 143 -9.30 9.44 5.65
N TYR A 144 -8.71 9.71 6.82
CA TYR A 144 -8.48 8.70 7.84
C TYR A 144 -8.62 9.27 9.25
N LYS A 145 -9.43 8.61 10.10
CA LYS A 145 -9.71 9.04 11.50
C LYS A 145 -10.02 10.54 11.62
N ASN A 146 -10.91 11.04 10.75
CA ASN A 146 -11.32 12.46 10.64
C ASN A 146 -10.18 13.44 10.33
N LYS A 147 -9.08 12.98 9.73
CA LYS A 147 -7.96 13.81 9.30
C LYS A 147 -7.70 13.63 7.80
N PRO A 148 -7.49 14.73 7.06
CA PRO A 148 -7.05 14.67 5.68
C PRO A 148 -5.51 14.53 5.63
N PHE A 149 -5.05 13.60 4.80
CA PHE A 149 -3.65 13.42 4.42
C PHE A 149 -3.54 13.67 2.92
N VAL A 150 -2.82 14.72 2.54
CA VAL A 150 -2.76 15.19 1.16
C VAL A 150 -1.46 14.73 0.53
N LYS A 151 -1.55 14.13 -0.66
CA LYS A 151 -0.38 13.72 -1.45
C LYS A 151 0.47 14.94 -1.80
N TYR A 152 1.80 14.80 -1.71
CA TYR A 152 2.70 15.84 -2.19
C TYR A 152 2.45 16.16 -3.67
N TYR A 153 2.58 17.45 -3.99
CA TYR A 153 2.45 17.96 -5.35
C TYR A 153 3.30 19.23 -5.50
N ALA A 154 4.04 19.30 -6.60
CA ALA A 154 4.65 20.53 -7.07
C ALA A 154 4.62 20.58 -8.61
N TYR A 155 4.22 21.72 -9.18
CA TYR A 155 4.26 21.93 -10.63
C TYR A 155 5.67 22.34 -11.08
N ASP A 156 6.18 21.68 -12.11
CA ASP A 156 7.40 22.04 -12.82
C ASP A 156 7.02 22.81 -14.09
N SER A 157 7.17 24.14 -14.02
CA SER A 157 6.89 25.04 -15.13
C SER A 157 7.90 24.95 -16.27
N ALA A 158 9.11 24.45 -16.03
CA ALA A 158 10.12 24.31 -17.07
C ALA A 158 9.76 23.17 -18.04
N ASN A 159 9.20 22.08 -17.49
CA ASN A 159 8.87 20.88 -18.25
C ASN A 159 7.38 20.67 -18.50
N ASN A 160 6.51 21.53 -17.94
CA ASN A 160 5.06 21.33 -17.91
C ASN A 160 4.66 19.97 -17.30
N GLN A 161 5.24 19.63 -16.15
CA GLN A 161 5.02 18.36 -15.45
C GLN A 161 4.65 18.59 -13.98
N ILE A 162 4.28 17.53 -13.29
CA ILE A 162 4.05 17.55 -11.85
C ILE A 162 5.00 16.58 -11.16
N ASN A 163 5.55 17.01 -10.03
CA ASN A 163 6.29 16.18 -9.09
C ASN A 163 5.28 15.63 -8.08
N ALA A 164 4.63 14.52 -8.45
CA ALA A 164 3.69 13.79 -7.62
C ALA A 164 3.58 12.36 -8.15
N ASP A 165 2.98 11.47 -7.35
CA ASP A 165 2.39 10.25 -7.87
C ASP A 165 0.88 10.48 -8.00
N PRO A 166 0.31 10.81 -9.17
CA PRO A 166 -1.11 11.15 -9.28
C PRO A 166 -2.04 9.93 -9.36
N GLU A 167 -1.50 8.74 -9.54
CA GLU A 167 -2.29 7.56 -9.89
C GLU A 167 -2.72 6.77 -8.66
N ILE A 168 -3.96 6.28 -8.68
CA ILE A 168 -4.48 5.27 -7.75
C ILE A 168 -5.10 4.10 -8.49
N GLY A 169 -5.12 2.93 -7.87
CA GLY A 169 -5.93 1.80 -8.30
C GLY A 169 -7.31 1.82 -7.66
N VAL A 170 -8.34 2.01 -8.48
CA VAL A 170 -9.72 2.13 -8.03
C VAL A 170 -10.35 0.77 -7.87
N THR A 171 -11.07 0.59 -6.76
CA THR A 171 -11.84 -0.61 -6.45
C THR A 171 -13.29 -0.26 -6.10
N ALA A 172 -14.16 -1.26 -6.15
CA ALA A 172 -15.54 -1.14 -5.71
C ALA A 172 -15.92 -2.35 -4.85
N ILE A 173 -16.54 -2.12 -3.70
CA ILE A 173 -17.08 -3.19 -2.86
C ILE A 173 -18.30 -3.79 -3.57
N THR A 174 -18.27 -5.10 -3.78
CA THR A 174 -19.35 -5.87 -4.44
C THR A 174 -20.13 -6.73 -3.44
N ASP A 175 -19.52 -7.07 -2.30
CA ASP A 175 -20.14 -7.83 -1.22
C ASP A 175 -19.65 -7.29 0.14
N PRO A 176 -20.44 -6.45 0.83
CA PRO A 176 -20.05 -5.85 2.10
C PRO A 176 -19.97 -6.85 3.26
N ALA A 177 -20.46 -8.08 3.09
CA ALA A 177 -20.27 -9.14 4.08
C ALA A 177 -18.84 -9.73 4.03
N LYS A 178 -18.11 -9.51 2.93
CA LYS A 178 -16.75 -10.03 2.71
C LYS A 178 -15.68 -8.95 2.72
N ALA A 179 -15.98 -7.76 2.21
CA ALA A 179 -15.02 -6.67 2.12
C ALA A 179 -15.56 -5.37 2.72
N SER A 180 -14.63 -4.56 3.24
CA SER A 180 -14.92 -3.23 3.78
C SER A 180 -13.87 -2.23 3.32
N THR A 181 -14.31 -1.00 3.12
CA THR A 181 -13.43 0.16 2.92
C THR A 181 -13.04 0.71 4.28
N LEU A 182 -11.75 0.72 4.59
CA LEU A 182 -11.22 1.25 5.85
C LEU A 182 -10.75 2.71 5.73
N VAL A 183 -10.33 3.09 4.53
CA VAL A 183 -9.82 4.42 4.22
C VAL A 183 -10.35 4.82 2.85
N THR A 184 -10.74 6.08 2.67
CA THR A 184 -11.16 6.64 1.38
C THR A 184 -10.16 7.67 0.86
N VAL A 185 -10.16 7.87 -0.45
CA VAL A 185 -9.44 8.96 -1.12
C VAL A 185 -10.41 9.74 -1.98
N SER A 186 -10.29 11.07 -1.99
CA SER A 186 -11.10 11.95 -2.83
C SER A 186 -10.27 12.70 -3.85
N ASN A 187 -10.92 13.09 -4.95
CA ASN A 187 -10.42 14.04 -5.94
C ASN A 187 -11.13 15.39 -5.71
N PRO A 188 -10.48 16.36 -5.04
CA PRO A 188 -11.14 17.60 -4.65
C PRO A 188 -11.63 18.44 -5.84
N LYS A 189 -11.04 18.25 -7.02
CA LYS A 189 -11.42 19.01 -8.24
C LYS A 189 -12.69 18.46 -8.89
N THR A 190 -12.94 17.16 -8.84
CA THR A 190 -14.15 16.53 -9.41
C THR A 190 -15.23 16.22 -8.36
N GLY A 191 -14.86 16.16 -7.08
CA GLY A 191 -15.74 15.72 -5.99
C GLY A 191 -15.88 14.20 -5.89
N GLU A 192 -15.22 13.43 -6.75
CA GLU A 192 -15.24 11.96 -6.71
C GLU A 192 -14.53 11.41 -5.47
N ALA A 193 -14.95 10.24 -5.00
CA ALA A 193 -14.29 9.48 -3.95
C ALA A 193 -14.18 8.00 -4.33
N ALA A 194 -13.15 7.33 -3.81
CA ALA A 194 -12.90 5.91 -4.02
C ALA A 194 -12.35 5.25 -2.74
N PRO A 195 -12.47 3.92 -2.59
CA PRO A 195 -11.74 3.18 -1.58
C PRO A 195 -10.23 3.34 -1.75
N TYR A 196 -9.54 3.69 -0.68
CA TYR A 196 -8.07 3.81 -0.62
C TYR A 196 -7.42 2.59 0.04
N VAL A 197 -8.00 2.10 1.13
CA VAL A 197 -7.64 0.80 1.73
C VAL A 197 -8.89 -0.06 1.83
N VAL A 198 -8.83 -1.24 1.22
CA VAL A 198 -9.88 -2.27 1.30
C VAL A 198 -9.35 -3.48 2.05
N ARG A 199 -10.16 -4.02 2.94
CA ARG A 199 -9.87 -5.28 3.65
C ARG A 199 -10.93 -6.32 3.32
N SER A 200 -10.46 -7.51 2.95
CA SER A 200 -11.24 -8.73 2.76
C SER A 200 -10.60 -9.87 3.56
N GLY A 201 -11.10 -10.09 4.79
CA GLY A 201 -10.48 -11.02 5.74
C GLY A 201 -9.01 -10.66 6.02
N LYS A 202 -8.09 -11.49 5.51
CA LYS A 202 -6.63 -11.33 5.61
C LYS A 202 -5.98 -10.71 4.37
N PHE A 203 -6.77 -10.39 3.34
CA PHE A 203 -6.30 -9.67 2.16
C PHE A 203 -6.54 -8.18 2.32
N TRP A 204 -5.51 -7.39 2.08
CA TRP A 204 -5.54 -5.94 2.11
C TRP A 204 -5.11 -5.40 0.76
N TYR A 205 -5.86 -4.44 0.24
CA TYR A 205 -5.46 -3.67 -0.92
C TYR A 205 -5.27 -2.22 -0.52
N VAL A 206 -4.11 -1.66 -0.84
CA VAL A 206 -3.82 -0.24 -0.75
C VAL A 206 -3.76 0.30 -2.17
N ALA A 207 -4.63 1.26 -2.49
CA ALA A 207 -4.80 1.81 -3.84
C ALA A 207 -3.57 2.56 -4.38
N ASP A 208 -2.50 2.68 -3.61
CA ASP A 208 -1.37 3.56 -3.84
C ASP A 208 -0.08 2.95 -3.26
N LEU A 209 1.06 3.56 -3.58
CA LEU A 209 2.35 3.33 -2.94
C LEU A 209 2.62 4.51 -2.00
N PRO A 210 2.29 4.42 -0.71
CA PRO A 210 2.44 5.52 0.25
C PRO A 210 3.90 5.82 0.62
N PHE A 211 4.86 5.34 -0.19
CA PHE A 211 6.29 5.60 -0.09
C PHE A 211 6.81 6.52 -1.20
N SER A 212 5.97 6.78 -2.22
CA SER A 212 6.28 7.67 -3.34
C SER A 212 5.88 9.10 -3.00
N TYR A 213 6.80 10.06 -3.24
CA TYR A 213 6.64 11.50 -2.96
C TYR A 213 6.15 11.80 -1.52
N ILE A 214 6.86 11.33 -0.49
CA ILE A 214 6.45 11.53 0.91
C ILE A 214 6.67 12.97 1.37
N GLY A 215 5.63 13.59 1.93
CA GLY A 215 5.70 14.83 2.72
C GLY A 215 5.45 14.67 4.23
N PRO A 216 5.64 15.73 5.04
CA PRO A 216 5.45 15.67 6.51
C PRO A 216 4.01 15.37 6.97
N ARG A 217 3.01 15.54 6.11
CA ARG A 217 1.57 15.33 6.41
C ARG A 217 0.93 14.29 5.47
N ASP A 218 1.74 13.38 4.97
CA ASP A 218 1.35 12.48 3.88
C ASP A 218 0.65 11.20 4.38
N ARG A 219 0.03 10.50 3.43
CA ARG A 219 -0.67 9.22 3.61
C ARG A 219 0.21 8.09 4.11
N TYR A 220 1.53 8.25 4.12
CA TYR A 220 2.47 7.36 4.81
C TYR A 220 2.06 7.12 6.27
N LEU A 221 1.57 8.15 6.97
CA LEU A 221 1.12 8.04 8.36
C LEU A 221 -0.11 7.14 8.53
N VAL A 222 -0.95 7.05 7.50
CA VAL A 222 -2.09 6.13 7.47
C VAL A 222 -1.59 4.68 7.41
N LEU A 223 -0.57 4.42 6.58
CA LEU A 223 0.04 3.09 6.52
C LEU A 223 0.68 2.72 7.86
N THR A 224 1.43 3.63 8.50
CA THR A 224 2.10 3.32 9.77
C THR A 224 1.13 2.87 10.87
N ASP A 225 -0.06 3.48 10.92
CA ASP A 225 -1.11 3.11 11.88
C ASP A 225 -1.72 1.74 11.52
N LEU A 226 -2.04 1.52 10.24
CA LEU A 226 -2.66 0.27 9.78
C LEU A 226 -1.72 -0.95 9.84
N LEU A 227 -0.40 -0.77 9.92
CA LEU A 227 0.54 -1.89 10.04
C LEU A 227 0.29 -2.74 11.29
N HIS A 228 -0.21 -2.16 12.38
CA HIS A 228 -0.61 -2.92 13.57
C HIS A 228 -1.70 -3.95 13.24
N ASP A 229 -2.73 -3.54 12.50
CA ASP A 229 -3.83 -4.40 12.10
C ASP A 229 -3.40 -5.44 11.05
N MET A 230 -2.57 -5.02 10.08
CA MET A 230 -2.06 -5.89 9.03
C MET A 230 -1.19 -7.02 9.60
N LEU A 231 -0.36 -6.72 10.59
CA LEU A 231 0.49 -7.72 11.24
C LEU A 231 -0.25 -8.49 12.35
N ALA A 232 -1.51 -8.15 12.64
CA ALA A 232 -2.28 -8.67 13.77
C ALA A 232 -1.54 -8.54 15.11
N VAL A 233 -0.85 -7.42 15.27
CA VAL A 233 -0.06 -7.09 16.46
C VAL A 233 -0.90 -6.24 17.40
N PRO A 234 -1.28 -6.75 18.58
CA PRO A 234 -1.97 -5.95 19.58
C PRO A 234 -1.06 -4.81 20.04
N HIS A 235 -1.59 -3.59 20.06
CA HIS A 235 -0.92 -2.45 20.65
C HIS A 235 -1.90 -1.74 21.58
N THR A 236 -1.42 -1.35 22.76
CA THR A 236 -2.18 -0.45 23.62
C THR A 236 -1.94 0.98 23.14
N GLU A 237 -3.01 1.75 23.00
CA GLU A 237 -2.89 3.17 22.66
C GLU A 237 -2.01 3.88 23.71
N SER A 238 -1.03 4.63 23.23
CA SER A 238 -0.03 5.28 24.09
C SER A 238 0.39 6.61 23.48
N HIS A 239 -0.07 7.71 24.07
CA HIS A 239 0.32 9.07 23.66
C HIS A 239 1.62 9.49 24.34
N LYS A 240 2.75 9.07 23.77
CA LYS A 240 4.08 9.51 24.23
C LYS A 240 4.58 10.65 23.36
N ALA A 241 5.10 11.69 23.99
CA ALA A 241 5.85 12.73 23.30
C ALA A 241 7.33 12.32 23.24
N MET A 242 7.93 12.35 22.05
CA MET A 242 9.37 12.26 21.89
C MET A 242 9.96 13.66 21.95
N VAL A 243 10.78 13.93 22.96
CA VAL A 243 11.59 15.14 23.02
C VAL A 243 12.96 14.78 22.48
N ARG A 244 13.32 15.34 21.33
CA ARG A 244 14.69 15.30 20.83
C ARG A 244 15.34 16.64 21.17
N LEU A 245 16.36 16.60 22.03
CA LEU A 245 17.22 17.74 22.29
C LEU A 245 18.41 17.65 21.34
N GLU A 246 18.57 18.66 20.50
CA GLU A 246 19.67 18.79 19.55
C GLU A 246 20.45 20.04 19.97
N ASP A 247 21.78 19.96 19.96
CA ASP A 247 22.71 21.04 20.34
C ASP A 247 22.59 21.53 21.81
N VAL A 248 22.82 20.61 22.75
CA VAL A 248 22.88 20.89 24.21
C VAL A 248 24.24 21.43 24.63
#